data_AF-A0A2R6XEL6-F1
#
_entry.id   AF-A0A2R6XEL6-F1
#
_cell.length_a   1.000
_cell.length_b   1.000
_cell.length_c   1.000
_cell.angle_alpha   90.00
_cell.angle_beta   90.00
_cell.angle_gamma   90.00
#
_symmetry.space_group_name_H-M   'P 1'
#
loop_
_entity.id
_entity.type
_entity.pdbx_description
1 polymer ?
#
loop_
_entity_poly.entity_id
_entity_poly.type
_entity_poly.pdbx_seq_one_letter_code
_entity_poly.pdbx_strand_id
1 'polypeptide(L)'
;MYVKFEDKKKALVSRLLQRKLVHSLLDVEYGDIVIERTREGKPYLANQIDCCEMPNFNFNVSHQGNFVVLASEPLCIVGVDVMTHQPVREELPVAFFEPFKNCYTDFEWNMVMSAGPKSVALFDQFYRLWCLKEAYIKAIGIGLGFDLLRAEFFHPSGNIWSDVARVRIDCEEKEDWIFCLHKLDDDHWACVAKGAPEDAVESYRKTLQRISFDSTSLRAAVEAPEKQFRILEVGDLVPHNYKMDLENSC
;
A
#
# COMPACT_ATOMS: atom_id res chain seq x y z
N MET A 1 0.29 20.54 -8.82
CA MET A 1 -0.08 20.65 -10.26
C MET A 1 0.66 19.55 -11.00
N TYR A 2 -0.03 18.56 -11.58
CA TYR A 2 0.63 17.48 -12.33
C TYR A 2 1.08 18.00 -13.69
N VAL A 3 2.38 17.92 -13.97
CA VAL A 3 2.97 18.44 -15.21
C VAL A 3 2.80 17.43 -16.35
N LYS A 4 2.90 16.13 -16.08
CA LYS A 4 2.77 15.06 -17.09
C LYS A 4 1.33 14.55 -17.18
N PHE A 5 0.88 14.24 -18.40
CA PHE A 5 -0.47 13.73 -18.65
C PHE A 5 -0.71 12.35 -18.03
N GLU A 6 0.31 11.49 -18.00
CA GLU A 6 0.24 10.17 -17.36
C GLU A 6 -0.04 10.27 -15.86
N ASP A 7 0.58 11.22 -15.16
CA ASP A 7 0.32 11.43 -13.73
C ASP A 7 -1.11 11.92 -13.48
N LYS A 8 -1.66 12.74 -14.39
CA LYS A 8 -3.08 13.14 -14.34
C LYS A 8 -4.01 11.93 -14.50
N LYS A 9 -3.70 11.01 -15.42
CA LYS A 9 -4.47 9.77 -15.61
C LYS A 9 -4.45 8.91 -14.34
N LYS A 10 -3.28 8.65 -13.78
CA LYS A 10 -3.14 7.84 -12.54
C LYS A 10 -3.85 8.48 -11.36
N ALA A 11 -3.75 9.81 -11.22
CA ALA A 11 -4.46 10.54 -10.17
C ALA A 11 -5.99 10.45 -10.33
N LEU A 12 -6.51 10.52 -11.57
CA LEU A 12 -7.93 10.33 -11.84
C LEU A 12 -8.38 8.89 -11.53
N VAL A 13 -7.69 7.89 -12.08
CA VAL A 13 -7.97 6.46 -11.85
C VAL A 13 -7.93 6.13 -10.36
N SER A 14 -6.95 6.66 -9.63
CA SER A 14 -6.85 6.52 -8.16
C SER A 14 -8.12 7.00 -7.45
N ARG A 15 -8.68 8.16 -7.84
CA ARG A 15 -9.90 8.69 -7.22
C ARG A 15 -11.14 7.89 -7.61
N LEU A 16 -11.24 7.47 -8.87
CA LEU A 16 -12.35 6.63 -9.34
C LEU A 16 -12.34 5.27 -8.64
N LEU A 17 -11.17 4.66 -8.46
CA LEU A 17 -11.01 3.37 -7.78
C LEU A 17 -11.43 3.44 -6.30
N GLN A 18 -11.07 4.53 -5.60
CA GLN A 18 -11.53 4.76 -4.22
C GLN A 18 -13.06 4.85 -4.14
N ARG A 19 -13.69 5.61 -5.05
CA ARG A 19 -15.16 5.74 -5.08
C ARG A 19 -15.84 4.44 -5.45
N LYS A 20 -15.30 3.69 -6.41
CA LYS A 20 -15.79 2.37 -6.80
C LYS A 20 -15.75 1.40 -5.63
N LEU A 21 -14.66 1.37 -4.87
CA LEU A 21 -14.53 0.55 -3.67
C LEU A 21 -15.64 0.87 -2.66
N VAL A 22 -15.75 2.13 -2.25
CA VAL A 22 -16.72 2.57 -1.24
C VAL A 22 -18.15 2.26 -1.67
N HIS A 23 -18.52 2.59 -2.91
CA HIS A 23 -19.84 2.28 -3.44
C HIS A 23 -20.13 0.77 -3.41
N SER A 24 -19.15 -0.06 -3.78
CA SER A 24 -19.37 -1.50 -3.91
C SER A 24 -19.41 -2.24 -2.56
N LEU A 25 -18.71 -1.73 -1.54
CA LEU A 25 -18.62 -2.39 -0.24
C LEU A 25 -19.61 -1.85 0.80
N LEU A 26 -19.93 -0.56 0.73
CA LEU A 26 -20.69 0.13 1.76
C LEU A 26 -22.04 0.67 1.25
N ASP A 27 -22.37 0.43 -0.02
CA ASP A 27 -23.62 0.84 -0.66
C ASP A 27 -23.89 2.36 -0.57
N VAL A 28 -22.82 3.16 -0.46
CA VAL A 28 -22.93 4.63 -0.53
C VAL A 28 -23.12 5.04 -1.98
N GLU A 29 -24.12 5.87 -2.23
CA GLU A 29 -24.38 6.42 -3.56
C GLU A 29 -23.13 7.07 -4.14
N TYR A 30 -22.83 6.77 -5.41
CA TYR A 30 -21.56 7.17 -6.01
C TYR A 30 -21.35 8.68 -5.87
N GLY A 31 -22.38 9.51 -6.11
CA GLY A 31 -22.30 10.97 -5.97
C GLY A 31 -21.98 11.47 -4.55
N ASP A 32 -22.42 10.75 -3.52
CA ASP A 32 -22.40 11.16 -2.11
C ASP A 32 -21.14 10.73 -1.35
N ILE A 33 -20.23 10.02 -2.03
CA ILE A 33 -18.95 9.60 -1.44
C ILE A 33 -18.05 10.82 -1.21
N VAL A 34 -17.72 11.07 0.06
CA VAL A 34 -16.85 12.13 0.55
C VAL A 34 -15.52 11.52 1.02
N ILE A 35 -14.46 11.78 0.26
CA ILE A 35 -13.10 11.38 0.62
C ILE A 35 -12.31 12.62 1.02
N GLU A 36 -11.86 12.64 2.27
CA GLU A 36 -11.00 13.68 2.83
C GLU A 36 -9.56 13.18 2.99
N ARG A 37 -8.68 14.01 3.53
CA ARG A 37 -7.27 13.66 3.76
C ARG A 37 -6.85 14.05 5.17
N THR A 38 -6.05 13.19 5.80
CA THR A 38 -5.38 13.51 7.06
C THR A 38 -4.39 14.67 6.86
N ARG A 39 -3.85 15.19 7.97
CA ARG A 39 -2.81 16.25 7.95
C ARG A 39 -1.61 15.88 7.07
N GLU A 40 -1.22 14.62 7.07
CA GLU A 40 -0.10 14.03 6.32
C GLU A 40 -0.49 13.65 4.89
N GLY A 41 -1.78 13.79 4.55
CA GLY A 41 -2.30 13.59 3.20
C GLY A 41 -2.88 12.20 2.93
N LYS A 42 -2.97 11.30 3.92
CA LYS A 42 -3.59 9.97 3.72
C LYS A 42 -5.09 10.14 3.46
N PRO A 43 -5.64 9.61 2.36
CA PRO A 43 -7.08 9.69 2.10
C PRO A 43 -7.88 8.81 3.06
N TYR A 44 -9.05 9.27 3.49
CA TYR A 44 -9.99 8.49 4.31
C TYR A 44 -11.44 8.81 3.92
N LEU A 45 -12.35 7.88 4.24
CA LEU A 45 -13.78 8.04 4.03
C LEU A 45 -14.37 8.91 5.16
N ALA A 46 -14.93 10.08 4.82
CA ALA A 46 -15.52 10.98 5.80
C ALA A 46 -17.01 10.71 6.06
N ASN A 47 -17.67 9.93 5.17
CA ASN A 47 -19.04 9.48 5.38
C ASN A 47 -19.14 8.72 6.72
N GLN A 48 -20.10 9.11 7.56
CA GLN A 48 -20.43 8.38 8.78
C GLN A 48 -21.22 7.13 8.39
N ILE A 49 -20.57 5.97 8.48
CA ILE A 49 -21.17 4.69 8.11
C ILE A 49 -21.17 3.83 9.37
N ASP A 50 -22.37 3.53 9.85
CA ASP A 50 -22.57 2.60 10.94
C ASP A 50 -22.61 1.17 10.37
N CYS A 51 -21.42 0.60 10.16
CA CYS A 51 -21.27 -0.79 9.74
C CYS A 51 -20.55 -1.56 10.84
N CYS A 52 -21.33 -2.27 11.67
CA CYS A 52 -20.83 -3.06 12.79
C CYS A 52 -19.76 -4.09 12.39
N GLU A 53 -19.80 -4.57 11.15
CA GLU A 53 -18.86 -5.57 10.61
C GLU A 53 -17.53 -4.96 10.17
N MET A 54 -17.48 -3.65 9.91
CA MET A 54 -16.29 -2.94 9.40
C MET A 54 -16.04 -1.64 10.18
N PRO A 55 -15.87 -1.71 11.51
CA PRO A 55 -15.77 -0.53 12.38
C PRO A 55 -14.58 0.37 12.03
N ASN A 56 -13.54 -0.18 11.40
CA ASN A 56 -12.37 0.57 10.96
C ASN A 56 -12.18 0.46 9.45
N PHE A 57 -13.27 0.41 8.67
CA PHE A 57 -13.14 0.43 7.22
C PHE A 57 -12.16 1.53 6.78
N ASN A 58 -11.05 1.11 6.18
CA ASN A 58 -10.03 2.01 5.67
C ASN A 58 -9.42 1.43 4.40
N PHE A 59 -8.77 2.30 3.63
CA PHE A 59 -8.14 1.92 2.39
C PHE A 59 -6.84 2.69 2.17
N ASN A 60 -6.00 2.17 1.29
CA ASN A 60 -4.83 2.84 0.82
C ASN A 60 -4.67 2.63 -0.69
N VAL A 61 -4.03 3.58 -1.36
CA VAL A 61 -3.85 3.57 -2.82
C VAL A 61 -2.42 3.95 -3.15
N SER A 62 -1.84 3.25 -4.11
CA SER A 62 -0.53 3.58 -4.70
C SER A 62 -0.60 3.49 -6.22
N HIS A 63 0.34 4.14 -6.89
CA HIS A 63 0.44 4.07 -8.34
C HIS A 63 1.89 4.22 -8.80
N GLN A 64 2.33 3.32 -9.68
CA GLN A 64 3.65 3.38 -10.30
C GLN A 64 3.61 2.57 -11.60
N GLY A 65 4.42 2.97 -12.59
CA GLY A 65 4.43 2.32 -13.90
C GLY A 65 3.04 2.35 -14.53
N ASN A 66 2.50 1.17 -14.82
CA ASN A 66 1.19 1.02 -15.48
C ASN A 66 0.02 0.78 -14.52
N PHE A 67 0.28 0.67 -13.21
CA PHE A 67 -0.73 0.28 -12.24
C PHE A 67 -1.12 1.41 -11.29
N VAL A 68 -2.40 1.39 -10.94
CA VAL A 68 -2.95 1.99 -9.72
C VAL A 68 -3.50 0.84 -8.89
N VAL A 69 -2.96 0.64 -7.70
CA VAL A 69 -3.36 -0.42 -6.77
C VAL A 69 -4.09 0.16 -5.58
N LEU A 70 -5.11 -0.55 -5.09
CA LEU A 70 -5.83 -0.19 -3.88
C LEU A 70 -6.02 -1.43 -3.02
N ALA A 71 -5.83 -1.28 -1.71
CA ALA A 71 -6.15 -2.28 -0.70
C ALA A 71 -7.07 -1.66 0.37
N SER A 72 -7.90 -2.48 1.01
CA SER A 72 -8.85 -2.05 2.04
C SER A 72 -8.97 -3.09 3.13
N GLU A 73 -9.16 -2.65 4.38
CA GLU A 73 -9.32 -3.51 5.55
C GLU A 73 -10.49 -3.04 6.42
N PRO A 74 -11.26 -3.96 7.02
CA PRO A 74 -12.39 -3.62 7.88
C PRO A 74 -11.98 -3.35 9.34
N LEU A 75 -10.84 -3.88 9.79
CA LEU A 75 -10.40 -3.87 11.19
C LEU A 75 -8.99 -3.30 11.37
N CYS A 76 -8.01 -3.90 10.69
CA CYS A 76 -6.61 -3.48 10.69
C CYS A 76 -6.42 -2.17 9.91
N ILE A 77 -5.36 -1.43 10.18
CA ILE A 77 -4.92 -0.39 9.25
C ILE A 77 -4.23 -1.03 8.04
N VAL A 78 -4.47 -0.48 6.85
CA VAL A 78 -3.85 -0.96 5.61
C VAL A 78 -2.98 0.09 4.94
N GLY A 79 -1.89 -0.37 4.37
CA GLY A 79 -1.05 0.36 3.42
C GLY A 79 -0.80 -0.50 2.19
N VAL A 80 -0.73 0.12 1.01
CA VAL A 80 -0.35 -0.57 -0.21
C VAL A 80 0.70 0.23 -0.94
N ASP A 81 1.68 -0.45 -1.49
CA ASP A 81 2.61 0.15 -2.42
C ASP A 81 2.78 -0.70 -3.68
N VAL A 82 3.20 -0.08 -4.78
CA VAL A 82 3.51 -0.75 -6.04
C VAL A 82 4.79 -0.17 -6.59
N MET A 83 5.73 -1.05 -6.94
CA MET A 83 7.03 -0.71 -7.49
C MET A 83 7.19 -1.36 -8.86
N THR A 84 7.86 -0.66 -9.78
CA THR A 84 8.20 -1.18 -11.11
C THR A 84 9.69 -1.10 -11.36
N HIS A 85 10.20 -2.03 -12.15
CA HIS A 85 11.59 -2.08 -12.59
C HIS A 85 11.86 -1.14 -13.80
N GLN A 86 10.85 -0.42 -14.32
CA GLN A 86 11.00 0.32 -15.58
C GLN A 86 11.54 1.76 -15.47
N PRO A 87 12.37 2.21 -16.45
CA PRO A 87 12.96 1.45 -17.56
C PRO A 87 14.44 1.20 -17.27
N VAL A 88 14.76 0.41 -16.25
CA VAL A 88 16.15 0.01 -16.02
C VAL A 88 16.27 -1.49 -16.24
N ARG A 89 16.23 -1.88 -17.51
CA ARG A 89 16.71 -3.20 -17.95
C ARG A 89 18.18 -3.18 -18.37
N GLU A 90 18.86 -2.05 -18.14
CA GLU A 90 20.31 -1.92 -18.25
C GLU A 90 20.95 -2.21 -16.88
N GLU A 91 22.11 -2.85 -16.84
CA GLU A 91 22.84 -3.08 -15.58
C GLU A 91 23.22 -1.71 -14.95
N LEU A 92 22.38 -1.14 -14.07
CA LEU A 92 22.83 0.02 -13.29
C LEU A 92 23.96 -0.44 -12.36
N PRO A 93 25.01 0.38 -12.23
CA PRO A 93 26.06 0.11 -11.27
C PRO A 93 25.49 0.14 -9.85
N VAL A 94 26.08 -0.62 -8.94
CA VAL A 94 25.76 -0.58 -7.49
C VAL A 94 25.74 0.84 -6.93
N ALA A 95 26.58 1.74 -7.48
CA ALA A 95 26.62 3.16 -7.14
C ALA A 95 25.27 3.88 -7.29
N PHE A 96 24.34 3.38 -8.12
CA PHE A 96 22.98 3.90 -8.20
C PHE A 96 22.20 3.74 -6.89
N PHE A 97 22.44 2.65 -6.16
CA PHE A 97 21.73 2.32 -4.92
C PHE A 97 22.39 2.92 -3.67
N GLU A 98 23.68 3.27 -3.74
CA GLU A 98 24.44 3.83 -2.60
C GLU A 98 23.74 5.01 -1.90
N PRO A 99 23.10 5.97 -2.61
CA PRO A 99 22.36 7.05 -1.95
C PRO A 99 21.22 6.57 -1.05
N PHE A 100 20.67 5.39 -1.33
CA PHE A 100 19.56 4.79 -0.58
C PHE A 100 20.04 3.90 0.58
N LYS A 101 21.34 3.67 0.75
CA LYS A 101 21.87 2.81 1.83
C LYS A 101 21.34 3.21 3.20
N ASN A 102 21.22 4.51 3.46
CA ASN A 102 20.71 5.04 4.73
C ASN A 102 19.19 4.87 4.93
N CYS A 103 18.50 4.22 4.00
CA CYS A 103 17.09 3.83 4.13
C CYS A 103 16.93 2.35 4.52
N TYR A 104 18.03 1.58 4.59
CA TYR A 104 18.04 0.16 4.90
C TYR A 104 18.93 -0.12 6.10
N THR A 105 18.52 -1.06 6.95
CA THR A 105 19.43 -1.57 7.99
C THR A 105 20.57 -2.37 7.34
N ASP A 106 21.64 -2.62 8.10
CA ASP A 106 22.74 -3.46 7.59
C ASP A 106 22.26 -4.86 7.20
N PHE A 107 21.28 -5.42 7.93
CA PHE A 107 20.67 -6.70 7.59
C PHE A 107 19.97 -6.65 6.22
N GLU A 108 19.10 -5.66 6.01
CA GLU A 108 18.38 -5.47 4.75
C GLU A 108 19.32 -5.19 3.58
N TRP A 109 20.30 -4.32 3.78
CA TRP A 109 21.27 -3.97 2.75
C TRP A 109 22.11 -5.18 2.33
N ASN A 110 22.52 -6.02 3.29
CA ASN A 110 23.19 -7.28 3.00
C ASN A 110 22.29 -8.25 2.23
N MET A 111 20.99 -8.30 2.54
CA MET A 111 20.04 -9.08 1.75
C MET A 111 19.98 -8.59 0.31
N VAL A 112 19.83 -7.28 0.07
CA VAL A 112 19.82 -6.68 -1.28
C VAL A 112 21.10 -7.04 -2.04
N MET A 113 22.26 -6.87 -1.41
CA MET A 113 23.56 -7.09 -2.06
C MET A 113 23.88 -8.56 -2.30
N SER A 114 23.15 -9.50 -1.70
CA SER A 114 23.35 -10.94 -1.87
C SER A 114 23.15 -11.44 -3.30
N ALA A 115 22.36 -10.72 -4.12
CA ALA A 115 22.14 -11.02 -5.53
C ALA A 115 23.37 -10.78 -6.43
N GLY A 116 24.39 -10.08 -5.92
CA GLY A 116 25.57 -9.68 -6.67
C GLY A 116 25.40 -8.36 -7.44
N PRO A 117 26.50 -7.64 -7.71
CA PRO A 117 26.50 -6.22 -8.09
C PRO A 117 25.96 -5.87 -9.49
N LYS A 118 25.55 -6.86 -10.29
CA LYS A 118 25.13 -6.68 -11.69
C LYS A 118 23.95 -7.57 -12.11
N SER A 119 23.22 -8.14 -11.16
CA SER A 119 22.10 -9.02 -11.49
C SER A 119 20.80 -8.24 -11.54
N VAL A 120 19.88 -8.63 -12.43
CA VAL A 120 18.47 -8.16 -12.40
C VAL A 120 17.86 -8.42 -11.01
N ALA A 121 18.26 -9.52 -10.38
CA ALA A 121 17.85 -9.87 -9.03
C ALA A 121 18.24 -8.82 -7.96
N LEU A 122 19.32 -8.04 -8.14
CA LEU A 122 19.67 -6.93 -7.25
C LEU A 122 18.57 -5.86 -7.23
N PHE A 123 18.06 -5.51 -8.41
CA PHE A 123 16.98 -4.53 -8.57
C PHE A 123 15.70 -5.04 -7.92
N ASP A 124 15.34 -6.29 -8.22
CA ASP A 124 14.14 -6.91 -7.69
C ASP A 124 14.18 -6.96 -6.15
N GLN A 125 15.32 -7.33 -5.57
CA GLN A 125 15.48 -7.36 -4.11
C GLN A 125 15.39 -5.96 -3.49
N PHE A 126 16.05 -4.97 -4.10
CA PHE A 126 15.98 -3.58 -3.66
C PHE A 126 14.53 -3.06 -3.66
N TYR A 127 13.83 -3.20 -4.80
CA TYR A 127 12.47 -2.68 -4.96
C TYR A 127 11.43 -3.47 -4.18
N ARG A 128 11.61 -4.79 -3.98
CA ARG A 128 10.76 -5.59 -3.07
C ARG A 128 10.84 -5.05 -1.65
N LEU A 129 12.04 -4.85 -1.10
CA LEU A 129 12.20 -4.31 0.25
C LEU A 129 11.74 -2.86 0.35
N TRP A 130 11.98 -2.05 -0.69
CA TRP A 130 11.47 -0.68 -0.75
C TRP A 130 9.93 -0.66 -0.70
N CYS A 131 9.29 -1.55 -1.45
CA CYS A 131 7.84 -1.69 -1.47
C CYS A 131 7.27 -2.05 -0.08
N LEU A 132 7.98 -2.88 0.71
CA LEU A 132 7.60 -3.18 2.10
C LEU A 132 7.64 -1.92 2.98
N LYS A 133 8.74 -1.16 2.91
CA LYS A 133 8.95 0.08 3.68
C LYS A 133 7.90 1.14 3.36
N GLU A 134 7.63 1.37 2.08
CA GLU A 134 6.62 2.32 1.63
C GLU A 134 5.20 1.88 2.02
N ALA A 135 4.87 0.60 1.91
CA ALA A 135 3.58 0.08 2.34
C ALA A 135 3.37 0.29 3.86
N TYR A 136 4.40 0.08 4.68
CA TYR A 136 4.35 0.37 6.12
C TYR A 136 4.11 1.86 6.42
N ILE A 137 4.91 2.76 5.84
CA ILE A 137 4.75 4.22 6.00
C ILE A 137 3.32 4.66 5.62
N LYS A 138 2.82 4.13 4.50
CA LYS A 138 1.46 4.42 4.02
C LYS A 138 0.39 3.85 4.93
N ALA A 139 0.64 2.70 5.56
CA ALA A 139 -0.29 2.09 6.51
C ALA A 139 -0.46 2.97 7.75
N ILE A 140 0.63 3.34 8.43
CA ILE A 140 0.59 4.19 9.63
C ILE A 140 0.21 5.64 9.34
N GLY A 141 0.39 6.09 8.10
CA GLY A 141 -0.08 7.40 7.63
C GLY A 141 0.82 8.58 8.00
N ILE A 142 2.10 8.34 8.29
CA ILE A 142 3.05 9.37 8.76
C ILE A 142 3.62 10.26 7.65
N GLY A 143 3.50 9.86 6.38
CA GLY A 143 4.08 10.58 5.25
C GLY A 143 5.62 10.56 5.28
N LEU A 144 6.26 11.65 4.84
CA LEU A 144 7.72 11.72 4.64
C LEU A 144 8.56 11.85 5.94
N GLY A 145 7.95 11.68 7.11
CA GLY A 145 8.58 11.94 8.41
C GLY A 145 9.11 10.71 9.15
N PHE A 146 9.03 9.51 8.58
CA PHE A 146 9.48 8.28 9.23
C PHE A 146 10.96 8.01 8.99
N ASP A 147 11.70 7.69 10.05
CA ASP A 147 13.06 7.18 9.93
C ASP A 147 13.02 5.71 9.52
N LEU A 148 13.29 5.46 8.24
CA LEU A 148 13.27 4.14 7.62
C LEU A 148 14.25 3.13 8.27
N LEU A 149 15.27 3.59 9.00
CA LEU A 149 16.21 2.72 9.70
C LEU A 149 15.62 2.09 10.97
N ARG A 150 14.52 2.65 11.50
CA ARG A 150 13.82 2.07 12.65
C ARG A 150 13.05 0.82 12.30
N ALA A 151 12.66 0.65 11.04
CA ALA A 151 11.88 -0.47 10.55
C ALA A 151 12.75 -1.43 9.73
N GLU A 152 13.05 -2.59 10.30
CA GLU A 152 13.78 -3.67 9.66
C GLU A 152 12.82 -4.77 9.19
N PHE A 153 12.77 -5.01 7.89
CA PHE A 153 11.95 -6.05 7.28
C PHE A 153 12.72 -7.35 7.11
N PHE A 154 12.03 -8.46 7.35
CA PHE A 154 12.61 -9.78 7.18
C PHE A 154 11.55 -10.78 6.71
N HIS A 155 12.02 -11.83 6.02
CA HIS A 155 11.18 -12.95 5.62
C HIS A 155 11.35 -14.09 6.63
N PRO A 156 10.28 -14.60 7.26
CA PRO A 156 10.39 -15.69 8.23
C PRO A 156 11.06 -16.96 7.68
N SER A 157 10.94 -17.20 6.38
CA SER A 157 11.61 -18.32 5.70
C SER A 157 13.12 -18.10 5.47
N GLY A 158 13.63 -16.90 5.72
CA GLY A 158 14.99 -16.49 5.33
C GLY A 158 15.18 -16.26 3.83
N ASN A 159 14.12 -16.45 3.03
CA ASN A 159 14.17 -16.28 1.58
C ASN A 159 13.50 -14.95 1.18
N ILE A 160 14.27 -14.02 0.60
CA ILE A 160 13.79 -12.71 0.11
C ILE A 160 12.72 -12.81 -1.00
N TRP A 161 12.62 -13.97 -1.65
CA TRP A 161 11.60 -14.26 -2.66
C TRP A 161 10.31 -14.80 -2.06
N SER A 162 10.23 -14.94 -0.74
CA SER A 162 8.97 -15.22 -0.03
C SER A 162 8.00 -14.07 -0.22
N ASP A 163 6.73 -14.41 -0.44
CA ASP A 163 5.66 -13.42 -0.59
C ASP A 163 5.19 -12.88 0.76
N VAL A 164 5.62 -13.47 1.88
CA VAL A 164 5.31 -12.97 3.23
C VAL A 164 6.56 -12.41 3.89
N ALA A 165 6.42 -11.24 4.49
CA ALA A 165 7.43 -10.59 5.33
C ALA A 165 6.83 -10.11 6.67
N ARG A 166 7.71 -9.85 7.63
CA ARG A 166 7.45 -9.29 8.96
C ARG A 166 8.38 -8.11 9.19
N VAL A 167 8.11 -7.33 10.24
CA VAL A 167 8.89 -6.14 10.58
C VAL A 167 9.35 -6.18 12.04
N ARG A 168 10.56 -5.68 12.28
CA ARG A 168 11.01 -5.26 13.61
C ARG A 168 11.06 -3.75 13.65
N ILE A 169 10.47 -3.14 14.67
CA ILE A 169 10.59 -1.72 14.94
C ILE A 169 11.48 -1.54 16.17
N ASP A 170 12.56 -0.79 16.04
CA ASP A 170 13.54 -0.57 17.12
C ASP A 170 14.02 -1.90 17.75
N CYS A 171 14.34 -2.88 16.89
CA CYS A 171 14.78 -4.24 17.24
C CYS A 171 13.71 -5.17 17.86
N GLU A 172 12.46 -4.73 18.00
CA GLU A 172 11.36 -5.55 18.50
C GLU A 172 10.45 -6.02 17.36
N GLU A 173 10.22 -7.33 17.27
CA GLU A 173 9.27 -7.90 16.31
C GLU A 173 7.85 -7.45 16.61
N LYS A 174 7.15 -7.00 15.56
CA LYS A 174 5.74 -6.61 15.63
C LYS A 174 4.86 -7.74 15.09
N GLU A 175 4.40 -8.60 16.01
CA GLU A 175 3.58 -9.78 15.68
C GLU A 175 2.21 -9.41 15.07
N ASP A 176 1.74 -8.21 15.38
CA ASP A 176 0.54 -7.56 14.90
C ASP A 176 0.70 -6.88 13.52
N TRP A 177 1.83 -7.12 12.85
CA TRP A 177 2.07 -6.71 11.48
C TRP A 177 2.36 -7.88 10.55
N ILE A 178 1.80 -7.81 9.34
CA ILE A 178 2.13 -8.70 8.24
C ILE A 178 2.23 -7.92 6.94
N PHE A 179 3.09 -8.41 6.05
CA PHE A 179 3.30 -7.84 4.73
C PHE A 179 3.19 -8.94 3.69
N CYS A 180 2.33 -8.73 2.71
CA CYS A 180 2.08 -9.65 1.60
C CYS A 180 2.56 -8.99 0.29
N LEU A 181 3.50 -9.63 -0.40
CA LEU A 181 4.02 -9.24 -1.70
C LEU A 181 3.25 -9.97 -2.80
N HIS A 182 2.93 -9.25 -3.87
CA HIS A 182 2.17 -9.73 -5.00
C HIS A 182 2.88 -9.38 -6.30
N LYS A 183 3.16 -10.39 -7.14
CA LYS A 183 3.59 -10.17 -8.51
C LYS A 183 2.38 -9.81 -9.35
N LEU A 184 2.32 -8.59 -9.88
CA LEU A 184 1.19 -8.16 -10.73
C LEU A 184 1.41 -8.54 -12.20
N ASP A 185 2.65 -8.39 -12.66
CA ASP A 185 3.15 -8.83 -13.96
C ASP A 185 4.67 -9.05 -13.85
N ASP A 186 5.37 -9.20 -14.97
CA ASP A 186 6.82 -9.41 -14.97
C ASP A 186 7.64 -8.20 -14.50
N ASP A 187 7.07 -6.99 -14.51
CA ASP A 187 7.76 -5.75 -14.22
C ASP A 187 7.29 -5.07 -12.92
N HIS A 188 6.25 -5.58 -12.23
CA HIS A 188 5.62 -4.92 -11.09
C HIS A 188 5.42 -5.84 -9.87
N TRP A 189 5.85 -5.33 -8.72
CA TRP A 189 5.53 -5.88 -7.41
C TRP A 189 4.63 -4.92 -6.65
N ALA A 190 3.63 -5.45 -5.96
CA ALA A 190 2.87 -4.72 -4.97
C ALA A 190 3.08 -5.32 -3.58
N CYS A 191 3.02 -4.49 -2.55
CA CYS A 191 2.99 -4.92 -1.15
C CYS A 191 1.73 -4.41 -0.49
N VAL A 192 1.01 -5.29 0.20
CA VAL A 192 -0.05 -4.94 1.14
C VAL A 192 0.48 -5.13 2.55
N ALA A 193 0.44 -4.07 3.34
CA ALA A 193 0.79 -4.05 4.75
C ALA A 193 -0.48 -3.98 5.59
N LYS A 194 -0.61 -4.87 6.59
CA LYS A 194 -1.67 -4.81 7.60
C LYS A 194 -1.05 -4.70 8.97
N GLY A 195 -1.62 -3.83 9.80
CA GLY A 195 -1.09 -3.54 11.12
C GLY A 195 -2.15 -3.15 12.13
N ALA A 196 -1.71 -3.00 13.37
CA ALA A 196 -2.54 -2.54 14.47
C ALA A 196 -2.94 -1.06 14.30
N PRO A 197 -4.22 -0.71 14.50
CA PRO A 197 -4.67 0.69 14.45
C PRO A 197 -3.99 1.64 15.44
N GLU A 198 -3.42 1.12 16.53
CA GLU A 198 -2.70 1.91 17.53
C GLU A 198 -1.41 2.55 17.01
N ASP A 199 -0.79 1.95 15.99
CA ASP A 199 0.46 2.45 15.37
C ASP A 199 0.24 3.59 14.38
N ALA A 200 -1.02 3.87 14.02
CA ALA A 200 -1.33 5.00 13.16
C ALA A 200 -0.99 6.34 13.84
N VAL A 201 -0.60 7.33 13.03
CA VAL A 201 -0.40 8.71 13.54
C VAL A 201 -1.70 9.31 14.07
N GLU A 202 -1.59 10.30 14.95
CA GLU A 202 -2.75 10.85 15.69
C GLU A 202 -3.89 11.35 14.78
N SER A 203 -3.55 12.08 13.72
CA SER A 203 -4.50 12.57 12.71
C SER A 203 -5.26 11.45 12.02
N TYR A 204 -4.61 10.30 11.79
CA TYR A 204 -5.22 9.13 11.17
C TYR A 204 -6.03 8.32 12.18
N ARG A 205 -5.53 8.13 13.41
CA ARG A 205 -6.30 7.45 14.48
C ARG A 205 -7.66 8.10 14.75
N LYS A 206 -7.75 9.42 14.62
CA LYS A 206 -9.02 10.18 14.76
C LYS A 206 -10.08 9.81 13.71
N THR A 207 -9.70 9.17 12.62
CA THR A 207 -10.64 8.72 11.56
C THR A 207 -11.11 7.28 11.77
N LEU A 208 -10.56 6.56 12.76
CA LEU A 208 -10.89 5.16 13.06
C LEU A 208 -11.87 5.11 14.24
N GLN A 209 -12.85 4.19 14.20
CA GLN A 209 -13.83 4.09 15.29
C GLN A 209 -13.28 3.34 16.51
N ARG A 210 -12.38 2.38 16.30
CA ARG A 210 -11.78 1.54 17.36
C ARG A 210 -10.27 1.47 17.20
N ILE A 211 -9.52 1.88 18.22
CA ILE A 211 -8.04 1.89 18.17
C ILE A 211 -7.45 0.63 18.82
N SER A 212 -8.12 0.09 19.83
CA SER A 212 -7.66 -1.09 20.57
C SER A 212 -8.61 -2.27 20.33
N PHE A 213 -8.02 -3.44 20.14
CA PHE A 213 -8.69 -4.73 19.99
C PHE A 213 -8.04 -5.71 20.98
N ASP A 214 -8.76 -6.77 21.35
CA ASP A 214 -8.09 -7.87 22.04
C ASP A 214 -7.05 -8.50 21.10
N SER A 215 -5.94 -8.97 21.67
CA SER A 215 -4.81 -9.48 20.91
C SER A 215 -5.17 -10.66 20.00
N THR A 216 -6.16 -11.47 20.39
CA THR A 216 -6.62 -12.62 19.60
C THR A 216 -7.35 -12.17 18.34
N SER A 217 -8.32 -11.25 18.46
CA SER A 217 -9.08 -10.74 17.32
C SER A 217 -8.19 -9.98 16.34
N LEU A 218 -7.27 -9.15 16.85
CA LEU A 218 -6.34 -8.42 15.99
C LEU A 218 -5.43 -9.38 15.22
N ARG A 219 -4.86 -10.37 15.90
CA ARG A 219 -4.01 -11.39 15.27
C ARG A 219 -4.77 -12.17 14.21
N ALA A 220 -6.01 -12.58 14.50
CA ALA A 220 -6.85 -13.28 13.53
C ALA A 220 -7.16 -12.42 12.29
N ALA A 221 -7.34 -11.10 12.46
CA ALA A 221 -7.55 -10.17 11.35
C ALA A 221 -6.28 -9.97 10.51
N VAL A 222 -5.12 -9.82 11.15
CA VAL A 222 -3.82 -9.68 10.49
C VAL A 222 -3.46 -10.96 9.73
N GLU A 223 -3.64 -12.13 10.34
CA GLU A 223 -3.32 -13.44 9.76
C GLU A 223 -4.40 -13.96 8.78
N ALA A 224 -5.49 -13.21 8.58
CA ALA A 224 -6.54 -13.59 7.65
C ALA A 224 -5.97 -13.75 6.22
N PRO A 225 -6.36 -14.79 5.46
CA PRO A 225 -5.80 -15.05 4.13
C PRO A 225 -5.91 -13.85 3.19
N GLU A 226 -4.79 -13.46 2.60
CA GLU A 226 -4.74 -12.37 1.64
C GLU A 226 -5.42 -12.78 0.32
N LYS A 227 -6.23 -11.89 -0.24
CA LYS A 227 -6.85 -12.11 -1.54
C LYS A 227 -5.92 -11.60 -2.64
N GLN A 228 -5.91 -12.26 -3.80
CA GLN A 228 -5.20 -11.73 -4.95
C GLN A 228 -5.86 -10.44 -5.47
N PHE A 229 -5.05 -9.57 -6.07
CA PHE A 229 -5.55 -8.38 -6.75
C PHE A 229 -6.51 -8.76 -7.88
N ARG A 230 -7.64 -8.06 -7.94
CA ARG A 230 -8.53 -8.10 -9.09
C ARG A 230 -8.16 -6.97 -10.05
N ILE A 231 -7.86 -7.32 -11.30
CA ILE A 231 -7.62 -6.35 -12.36
C ILE A 231 -8.96 -5.75 -12.80
N LEU A 232 -9.01 -4.43 -12.90
CA LEU A 232 -10.15 -3.66 -13.37
C LEU A 232 -9.68 -2.75 -14.51
N GLU A 233 -10.53 -2.57 -15.50
CA GLU A 233 -10.33 -1.56 -16.53
C GLU A 233 -10.93 -0.22 -16.09
N VAL A 234 -10.52 0.88 -16.74
CA VAL A 234 -11.04 2.21 -16.41
C VAL A 234 -12.57 2.28 -16.55
N GLY A 235 -13.12 1.52 -17.51
CA GLY A 235 -14.56 1.38 -17.69
C GLY A 235 -15.26 0.79 -16.46
N ASP A 236 -14.62 -0.04 -15.66
CA ASP A 236 -15.26 -0.69 -14.50
C ASP A 236 -15.40 0.23 -13.29
N LEU A 237 -14.73 1.39 -13.30
CA LEU A 237 -14.62 2.27 -12.14
C LEU A 237 -15.80 3.25 -11.98
N VAL A 238 -16.60 3.40 -13.04
CA VAL A 238 -17.76 4.30 -13.07
C VAL A 238 -19.04 3.46 -13.23
N PRO A 239 -20.07 3.66 -12.39
CA PRO A 239 -21.33 2.94 -12.53
C PRO A 239 -22.03 3.24 -13.87
N HIS A 240 -22.85 2.29 -14.36
CA HIS A 240 -23.44 2.37 -15.70
C HIS A 240 -24.34 3.60 -15.94
N ASN A 241 -25.12 4.00 -14.94
CA ASN A 241 -25.97 5.20 -15.02
C ASN A 241 -25.15 6.47 -15.32
N TYR A 242 -24.00 6.66 -14.66
CA TYR A 242 -23.13 7.82 -14.90
C TYR A 242 -22.42 7.77 -16.27
N LYS A 243 -22.25 6.60 -16.88
CA LYS A 243 -21.68 6.48 -18.23
C LYS A 243 -22.64 7.00 -19.30
N MET A 244 -23.92 6.69 -19.17
CA MET A 244 -24.95 7.13 -20.10
C MET A 244 -25.06 8.67 -20.12
N ASP A 245 -24.94 9.31 -18.96
CA ASP A 245 -24.97 10.78 -18.87
C ASP A 245 -23.77 11.43 -19.58
N LEU A 246 -22.59 10.81 -19.54
CA LEU A 246 -21.39 11.28 -20.24
C LEU A 246 -21.50 11.10 -21.76
N GLU A 247 -22.05 9.97 -22.22
CA GLU A 247 -22.26 9.69 -23.64
C GLU A 247 -23.33 10.61 -24.25
N ASN A 248 -24.35 10.99 -23.48
CA ASN A 248 -25.39 11.93 -23.91
C ASN A 248 -24.97 13.42 -23.83
N SER A 249 -23.78 13.71 -23.27
CA SER A 249 -23.26 15.07 -23.10
C SER A 249 -22.14 15.44 -24.09
N CYS A 250 -21.79 14.53 -25.02
CA CYS A 250 -20.87 14.77 -26.14
C CYS A 250 -21.65 14.94 -27.45
#